data_AF-A0A3M3A8K5-F1
#
_entry.id   AF-A0A3M3A8K5-F1
#
_cell.length_a   1.000
_cell.length_b   1.000
_cell.length_c   1.000
_cell.angle_alpha   90.00
_cell.angle_beta   90.00
_cell.angle_gamma   90.00
#
_symmetry.space_group_name_H-M   'P 1'
#
loop_
_entity.id
_entity.type
_entity.pdbx_description
1 polymer ?
#
loop_
_entity_poly.entity_id
_entity_poly.type
_entity_poly.pdbx_seq_one_letter_code
_entity_poly.pdbx_strand_id
1 'polypeptide(L)' 'MYFEGDPLIPTCPIVKSITNPDAVQSLIARLDLALGNPMDCLAYRFDIVLRGQRKTHFENC' A
#
# COMPACT_ATOMS: atom_id res chain seq x y z
N MET A 1 0.77 -6.14 -2.36
CA MET A 1 0.16 -5.91 -1.04
C MET A 1 0.83 -6.88 -0.08
N TYR A 2 1.39 -6.35 1.00
CA TYR A 2 1.98 -7.12 2.11
C TYR A 2 1.13 -6.94 3.36
N PHE A 3 1.35 -7.74 4.40
CA PHE A 3 0.58 -7.67 5.64
C PHE A 3 1.41 -7.06 6.77
N GLU A 4 0.74 -6.31 7.64
CA GLU A 4 1.36 -5.72 8.83
C GLU A 4 2.00 -6.80 9.71
N GLY A 5 3.27 -6.59 10.06
CA GLY A 5 4.01 -7.49 10.95
C GLY A 5 4.69 -8.69 10.29
N ASP A 6 4.63 -8.85 8.97
CA ASP A 6 5.31 -9.96 8.29
C ASP A 6 6.86 -9.81 8.35
N PRO A 7 7.57 -10.74 9.03
CA PRO A 7 9.02 -10.67 9.20
C PRO A 7 9.81 -10.94 7.90
N LEU A 8 9.15 -11.39 6.83
CA LEU A 8 9.77 -11.65 5.53
C LEU A 8 9.88 -10.40 4.67
N ILE A 9 9.11 -9.35 4.95
CA ILE A 9 9.13 -8.08 4.19
C ILE A 9 10.55 -7.50 4.11
N PRO A 10 11.34 -7.39 5.20
CA PRO A 10 12.69 -6.83 5.15
C PRO A 10 13.71 -7.70 4.42
N THR A 11 13.43 -8.99 4.22
CA THR A 11 14.35 -9.95 3.60
C THR A 11 14.04 -10.18 2.12
N CYS A 12 12.81 -9.93 1.70
CA CYS A 12 12.32 -10.15 0.34
C CYS A 12 13.10 -9.31 -0.72
N PRO A 13 13.73 -9.95 -1.72
CA PRO A 13 14.44 -9.23 -2.80
C PRO A 13 13.54 -8.32 -3.63
N ILE A 14 12.26 -8.70 -3.83
CA ILE A 14 11.29 -7.90 -4.59
C ILE A 14 10.96 -6.61 -3.83
N VAL A 15 10.76 -6.69 -2.51
CA VAL A 15 10.54 -5.49 -1.67
C VAL A 15 11.76 -4.58 -1.73
N LYS A 16 12.96 -5.14 -1.65
CA LYS A 16 14.23 -4.40 -1.74
C LYS A 16 14.49 -3.75 -3.10
N SER A 17 13.74 -4.09 -4.15
CA SER A 17 13.81 -3.36 -5.42
C SER A 17 13.33 -1.91 -5.29
N ILE A 18 12.50 -1.62 -4.28
CA ILE A 18 12.06 -0.26 -3.94
C ILE A 18 13.06 0.33 -2.95
N THR A 19 13.81 1.33 -3.38
CA THR A 19 14.89 1.92 -2.57
C THR A 19 14.38 2.79 -1.41
N ASN A 20 13.19 3.37 -1.54
CA ASN A 20 12.61 4.24 -0.51
C ASN A 20 11.79 3.40 0.51
N PRO A 21 12.18 3.38 1.80
CA PRO A 21 11.43 2.69 2.85
C PRO A 21 9.98 3.18 2.96
N ASP A 22 9.70 4.47 2.77
CA ASP A 22 8.34 5.02 2.86
C ASP A 22 7.44 4.49 1.75
N ALA A 23 8.01 4.27 0.56
CA ALA A 23 7.30 3.65 -0.55
C ALA A 23 7.00 2.18 -0.28
N VAL A 24 7.90 1.46 0.40
CA VAL A 24 7.64 0.09 0.87
C VAL A 24 6.50 0.07 1.89
N GLN A 25 6.49 1.01 2.86
CA GLN A 25 5.43 1.11 3.87
C GLN A 25 4.05 1.32 3.23
N SER A 26 3.97 2.04 2.11
CA SER A 26 2.70 2.23 1.37
C SER A 26 2.12 0.94 0.79
N LEU A 27 2.93 -0.12 0.65
CA LEU A 27 2.51 -1.42 0.13
C LEU A 27 2.06 -2.41 1.22
N ILE A 28 2.16 -2.02 2.50
CA ILE A 28 1.79 -2.83 3.66
C ILE A 28 0.36 -2.47 4.09
N ALA A 29 -0.52 -3.46 4.02
CA ALA A 29 -1.89 -3.36 4.51
C ALA A 29 -1.93 -3.47 6.04
N ARG A 30 -2.72 -2.61 6.68
CA ARG A 30 -2.87 -2.57 8.14
C ARG A 30 -4.05 -3.40 8.60
N LEU A 31 -3.93 -4.04 9.75
CA LEU A 31 -5.02 -4.80 10.35
C LEU A 31 -6.14 -3.83 10.78
N ASP A 32 -7.37 -4.07 10.32
CA ASP A 32 -8.53 -3.27 10.68
C ASP A 32 -9.55 -4.15 11.40
N LEU A 33 -9.54 -4.08 12.74
CA LEU A 33 -10.46 -4.83 13.59
C LEU A 33 -11.88 -4.24 13.59
N ALA A 34 -12.06 -2.98 13.19
CA ALA A 34 -13.39 -2.37 13.14
C ALA A 34 -14.21 -2.88 11.94
N LEU A 35 -13.51 -3.24 10.86
CA LEU A 35 -14.11 -3.85 9.66
C LEU A 35 -14.17 -5.39 9.71
N GLY A 36 -13.59 -6.02 10.75
CA GLY A 36 -13.66 -7.46 10.93
C GLY A 36 -15.02 -7.92 11.44
N ASN A 37 -15.50 -9.07 10.96
CA ASN A 37 -16.68 -9.73 11.50
C ASN A 37 -16.28 -10.65 12.65
N PRO A 38 -16.77 -10.42 13.88
CA PRO A 38 -16.46 -11.29 15.02
C PRO A 38 -16.84 -12.74 14.72
N MET A 39 -15.93 -13.68 15.03
CA MET A 39 -16.10 -15.13 14.83
C MET A 39 -16.26 -15.60 13.37
N ASP A 40 -15.98 -14.74 12.40
CA ASP A 40 -16.10 -15.05 10.97
C ASP A 40 -14.82 -14.70 10.21
N CYS A 41 -14.48 -13.41 10.10
CA CYS A 41 -13.33 -12.96 9.31
C CYS A 41 -12.65 -11.70 9.87
N LEU A 42 -11.33 -11.64 9.67
CA LEU A 42 -10.52 -10.43 9.89
C LEU A 42 -10.51 -9.56 8.64
N ALA A 43 -10.32 -8.26 8.81
CA ALA A 43 -10.20 -7.31 7.71
C ALA A 43 -8.83 -6.62 7.71
N TYR A 44 -8.35 -6.29 6.51
CA TYR A 44 -7.15 -5.48 6.31
C TYR A 44 -7.48 -4.30 5.41
N ARG A 45 -6.93 -3.14 5.75
CA ARG A 45 -7.11 -1.91 4.97
C ARG A 45 -5.90 -1.65 4.07
N PHE A 46 -6.17 -1.39 2.80
CA PHE A 46 -5.17 -1.06 1.80
C PHE A 46 -5.67 0.06 0.88
N ASP A 47 -5.09 1.25 1.03
CA ASP A 47 -5.47 2.44 0.28
C ASP A 47 -4.51 2.60 -0.93
N ILE A 48 -5.07 2.75 -2.15
CA ILE A 48 -4.28 2.85 -3.40
C ILE A 48 -4.34 4.28 -3.93
N VAL A 49 -3.17 4.90 -4.09
CA VAL A 49 -3.04 6.23 -4.70
C VAL A 49 -2.61 6.08 -6.16
N LEU A 50 -3.45 6.55 -7.08
CA LEU A 50 -3.16 6.61 -8.51
C LEU A 50 -2.48 7.93 -8.88
N ARG A 51 -1.89 7.99 -10.08
CA ARG A 51 -1.30 9.24 -10.60
C ARG A 51 -2.36 10.34 -10.66
N GLY A 52 -2.04 11.51 -10.11
CA GLY A 52 -2.92 12.67 -10.14
C GLY A 52 -3.26 13.07 -11.58
N GLN A 53 -4.54 13.28 -11.85
CA GLN A 53 -5.01 13.76 -13.14
C GLN A 53 -4.75 15.27 -13.21
N ARG A 54 -3.89 15.71 -14.14
CA ARG A 54 -3.68 17.13 -14.44
C ARG A 54 -4.11 17.42 -15.88
N LYS A 55 -4.80 18.55 -16.07
CA LYS A 55 -5.06 19.10 -17.40
C LYS A 55 -3.76 19.65 -17.97
N THR A 56 -3.68 19.66 -19.28
CA THR A 56 -2.55 20.18 -20.04
C THR A 56 -2.56 21.71 -19.95
N HIS A 57 -1.38 22.32 -19.80
CA HIS A 57 -1.25 23.77 -19.71
C HIS A 57 -0.72 24.27 -21.06
N PHE A 58 -1.42 25.25 -21.66
CA PHE A 58 -1.01 25.96 -22.90
C PHE A 58 -0.74 25.06 -24.12
N GLU A 59 -1.71 24.24 -24.57
CA GLU A 59 -1.51 23.36 -25.73
C GLU A 59 -1.67 24.01 -27.11
N ASN A 60 -2.24 25.21 -27.21
CA ASN A 60 -2.53 25.87 -28.48
C ASN A 60 -2.04 27.33 -28.49
N CYS A 61 -0.73 27.52 -28.67
CA CYS A 61 -0.15 28.84 -28.98
C CYS A 61 -0.06 29.00 -30.50
#